data_AF-A0A1E5L8H8-F1
#
_entry.id   AF-A0A1E5L8H8-F1
#
_cell.length_a   1.000
_cell.length_b   1.000
_cell.length_c   1.000
_cell.angle_alpha   90.00
_cell.angle_beta   90.00
_cell.angle_gamma   90.00
#
_symmetry.space_group_name_H-M   'P 1'
#
loop_
_entity.id
_entity.type
_entity.pdbx_description
1 polymer ?
#
loop_
_entity_poly.entity_id
_entity_poly.type
_entity_poly.pdbx_seq_one_letter_code
_entity_poly.pdbx_strand_id
1 'polypeptide(L)'
;MRSLWNDDEQKWYFSIIDVVEILTDTDNPRRYWSDLKRKLKKEGFIQLYDFIVQLKMEASDGKKYLTDCANAEVLLRIIQTIPSQKAEPFKRWLAQVGYERLEEIENPELATQRIRETYKMKGYSDDWIEKRMRGIAVRDELTDETKHISELLC
;
A
#
# COMPACT_ATOMS: atom_id res chain seq x y z
N MET A 1 3.62 4.47 -15.77
CA MET A 1 2.65 4.81 -14.71
C MET A 1 3.14 6.05 -14.00
N ARG A 2 2.34 7.11 -13.99
CA ARG A 2 2.67 8.38 -13.34
C ARG A 2 2.44 8.30 -11.84
N SER A 3 3.38 8.85 -11.08
CA SER A 3 3.34 8.93 -9.63
C SER A 3 3.81 10.29 -9.14
N LEU A 4 3.34 10.69 -7.97
CA LEU A 4 3.71 11.93 -7.29
C LEU A 4 3.95 11.63 -5.81
N TRP A 5 5.05 12.13 -5.28
CA TRP A 5 5.34 12.08 -3.85
C TRP A 5 4.66 13.26 -3.15
N ASN A 6 3.92 12.98 -2.08
CA ASN A 6 3.35 13.99 -1.20
C ASN A 6 4.19 14.07 0.07
N ASP A 7 4.84 15.22 0.28
CA ASP A 7 5.71 15.46 1.43
C ASP A 7 4.94 15.61 2.74
N ASP A 8 3.72 16.16 2.74
CA ASP A 8 2.95 16.37 3.96
C ASP A 8 2.48 15.03 4.55
N GLU A 9 2.06 14.10 3.69
CA GLU A 9 1.59 12.78 4.11
C GLU A 9 2.68 11.70 4.12
N GLN A 10 3.85 12.01 3.56
CA GLN A 10 4.94 11.05 3.33
C GLN A 10 4.45 9.81 2.54
N LYS A 11 3.65 10.05 1.49
CA LYS A 11 3.00 9.00 0.68
C LYS A 11 3.17 9.22 -0.80
N TRP A 12 3.28 8.11 -1.53
CA TRP A 12 3.16 8.10 -2.98
C TRP A 12 1.69 8.08 -3.42
N TYR A 13 1.37 8.91 -4.40
CA TYR A 13 0.11 8.98 -5.13
C TYR A 13 0.32 8.53 -6.57
N PHE A 14 -0.61 7.74 -7.10
CA PHE A 14 -0.53 7.14 -8.42
C PHE A 14 -1.73 7.50 -9.27
N SER A 15 -1.53 7.69 -10.58
CA SER A 15 -2.64 7.93 -11.50
C SER A 15 -3.55 6.70 -11.61
N ILE A 16 -4.83 6.87 -11.31
CA ILE A 16 -5.82 5.79 -11.42
C ILE A 16 -6.06 5.43 -12.90
N ILE A 17 -6.03 6.43 -13.79
CA ILE A 17 -6.25 6.23 -15.22
C ILE A 17 -5.13 5.36 -15.82
N ASP A 18 -3.87 5.62 -15.46
CA ASP A 18 -2.74 4.81 -15.94
C ASP A 18 -2.83 3.35 -15.46
N VAL A 19 -3.31 3.13 -14.24
CA VAL A 19 -3.52 1.77 -13.69
C VAL A 19 -4.65 1.06 -14.43
N VAL A 20 -5.75 1.76 -14.71
CA VAL A 20 -6.84 1.23 -15.54
C VAL A 20 -6.32 0.85 -16.93
N GLU A 21 -5.55 1.74 -17.57
CA GLU A 21 -4.95 1.48 -18.89
C GLU A 21 -4.10 0.22 -18.88
N ILE A 22 -3.14 0.13 -17.95
CA ILE A 22 -2.23 -1.01 -17.81
C ILE A 22 -3.00 -2.32 -17.61
N LEU A 23 -4.02 -2.29 -16.76
CA LEU A 23 -4.72 -3.50 -16.35
C LEU A 23 -5.82 -3.91 -17.31
N THR A 24 -6.41 -3.03 -18.12
CA THR A 24 -7.63 -3.35 -18.88
C THR A 24 -7.45 -3.39 -20.40
N ASP A 25 -6.33 -2.91 -20.94
CA ASP A 25 -6.09 -2.77 -22.39
C ASP A 25 -7.22 -2.01 -23.12
N THR A 26 -7.97 -1.19 -22.39
CA THR A 26 -9.08 -0.43 -22.98
C THR A 26 -8.54 0.74 -23.78
N ASP A 27 -9.09 0.97 -24.97
CA ASP A 27 -8.80 2.15 -25.79
C ASP A 27 -9.26 3.47 -25.13
N ASN A 28 -10.11 3.39 -24.09
CA ASN A 28 -10.59 4.57 -23.38
C ASN A 28 -10.58 4.41 -21.84
N PRO A 29 -9.39 4.52 -21.21
CA PRO A 29 -9.23 4.33 -19.76
C PRO A 29 -10.04 5.33 -18.93
N ARG A 30 -10.24 6.55 -19.44
CA ARG A 30 -11.04 7.60 -18.78
C ARG A 30 -12.51 7.22 -18.71
N ARG A 31 -13.07 6.69 -19.80
CA ARG A 31 -14.47 6.22 -19.82
C ARG A 31 -14.63 5.00 -18.94
N TYR A 32 -13.71 4.04 -19.03
CA TYR A 32 -13.71 2.87 -18.17
C TYR A 32 -13.70 3.27 -16.69
N TRP A 33 -12.78 4.16 -16.29
CA TRP A 33 -12.70 4.68 -14.94
C TRP A 33 -14.01 5.35 -14.52
N SER A 34 -14.62 6.14 -15.40
CA SER A 34 -15.90 6.81 -15.11
C SER A 34 -17.04 5.82 -14.86
N ASP A 35 -17.08 4.72 -15.62
CA ASP A 35 -18.09 3.67 -15.47
C ASP A 35 -17.83 2.80 -14.23
N LEU A 36 -16.57 2.44 -13.96
CA LEU A 36 -16.16 1.77 -12.72
C LEU A 36 -16.53 2.62 -11.50
N LYS A 37 -16.22 3.92 -11.56
CA LYS A 37 -16.59 4.89 -10.55
C LYS A 37 -18.12 4.99 -10.38
N ARG A 38 -18.94 4.81 -11.42
CA ARG A 38 -20.39 4.76 -11.22
C ARG A 38 -20.83 3.46 -10.54
N LYS A 39 -20.20 2.33 -10.89
CA LYS A 39 -20.48 1.01 -10.31
C LYS A 39 -20.14 0.96 -8.82
N LEU A 40 -18.94 1.39 -8.43
CA LEU A 40 -18.50 1.39 -7.03
C LEU A 40 -19.42 2.20 -6.12
N LYS A 41 -19.89 3.36 -6.59
CA LYS A 41 -20.85 4.19 -5.85
C LYS A 41 -22.17 3.46 -5.59
N LYS A 42 -22.66 2.68 -6.56
CA LYS A 42 -23.88 1.87 -6.42
C LYS A 42 -23.71 0.72 -5.44
N GLU A 43 -22.51 0.14 -5.37
CA GLU A 43 -22.16 -0.95 -4.46
C GLU A 43 -21.84 -0.46 -3.03
N GLY A 44 -21.99 0.83 -2.74
CA GLY A 44 -21.81 1.39 -1.39
C GLY A 44 -20.37 1.74 -1.03
N PHE A 45 -19.44 1.73 -1.99
CA PHE A 45 -18.02 2.11 -1.77
C PHE A 45 -17.81 3.62 -1.64
N ILE A 46 -18.68 4.32 -0.91
CA ILE A 46 -18.69 5.80 -0.82
C ILE A 46 -17.40 6.33 -0.16
N GLN A 47 -16.86 5.61 0.83
CA GLN A 47 -15.61 5.99 1.51
C GLN A 47 -14.41 5.99 0.57
N LEU A 48 -14.41 5.17 -0.48
CA LEU A 48 -13.29 5.07 -1.41
C LEU A 48 -13.06 6.39 -2.18
N TYR A 49 -14.09 7.22 -2.27
CA TYR A 49 -14.04 8.52 -2.96
C TYR A 49 -13.38 9.60 -2.11
N ASP A 50 -13.50 9.50 -0.79
CA ASP A 50 -12.96 10.50 0.14
C ASP A 50 -11.43 10.51 0.12
N PHE A 51 -10.81 9.41 -0.33
CA PHE A 51 -9.37 9.24 -0.41
C PHE A 51 -8.79 9.38 -1.83
N ILE A 52 -9.62 9.69 -2.82
CA ILE A 52 -9.17 10.00 -4.19
C ILE A 52 -8.98 11.51 -4.30
N VAL A 53 -7.78 11.92 -4.69
CA VAL A 53 -7.41 13.34 -4.81
C VAL A 53 -7.10 13.69 -6.26
N GLN A 54 -7.31 14.94 -6.65
CA GLN A 54 -6.94 15.42 -7.97
C GLN A 54 -5.60 16.17 -7.91
N LEU A 55 -4.59 15.58 -8.54
CA LEU A 55 -3.25 16.15 -8.59
C LEU A 55 -2.91 16.56 -10.03
N LYS A 56 -2.14 17.65 -10.17
CA LYS A 56 -1.62 18.08 -11.46
C LYS A 56 -0.51 17.13 -11.90
N MET A 57 -0.82 16.24 -12.82
CA MET A 57 0.13 15.31 -13.43
C MET A 57 0.46 15.71 -14.86
N GLU A 58 1.71 15.52 -15.26
CA GLU A 58 2.14 15.71 -16.64
C GLU A 58 1.48 14.66 -17.56
N ALA A 59 1.05 15.08 -18.74
CA ALA A 59 0.51 14.22 -19.79
C ALA A 59 1.53 14.07 -20.94
N SER A 60 1.20 13.22 -21.91
CA SER A 60 2.07 12.93 -23.07
C SER A 60 2.39 14.16 -23.94
N ASP A 61 1.61 15.23 -23.84
CA ASP A 61 1.82 16.50 -24.53
C ASP A 61 2.69 17.50 -23.72
N GLY A 62 3.25 17.07 -22.59
CA GLY A 62 4.07 17.88 -21.69
C GLY A 62 3.27 18.89 -20.84
N LYS A 63 1.94 18.93 -20.97
CA LYS A 63 1.09 19.80 -20.15
C LYS A 63 0.64 19.08 -18.89
N LYS A 64 0.39 19.85 -17.83
CA LYS A 64 -0.11 19.33 -16.56
C LYS A 64 -1.63 19.43 -16.48
N TYR A 65 -2.27 18.31 -16.17
CA TYR A 65 -3.73 18.21 -16.02
C TYR A 65 -4.11 17.64 -14.66
N LEU A 66 -5.26 18.08 -14.13
CA LEU A 66 -5.85 17.44 -12.96
C LEU A 66 -6.21 16.00 -13.30
N THR A 67 -5.64 15.09 -12.52
CA THR A 67 -5.76 13.65 -12.70
C THR A 67 -6.20 13.04 -11.38
N ASP A 68 -7.19 12.14 -11.41
CA ASP A 68 -7.59 11.39 -10.23
C ASP A 68 -6.45 10.45 -9.81
N CYS A 69 -6.01 10.61 -8.57
CA CYS A 69 -4.89 9.91 -7.98
C CYS A 69 -5.30 9.26 -6.66
N ALA A 70 -4.63 8.15 -6.35
CA ALA A 70 -4.84 7.39 -5.13
C ALA A 70 -3.50 6.99 -4.51
N ASN A 71 -3.45 6.93 -3.19
CA ASN A 71 -2.32 6.31 -2.49
C ASN A 71 -2.34 4.78 -2.70
N ALA A 72 -1.29 4.09 -2.22
CA ALA A 72 -1.16 2.64 -2.42
C ALA A 72 -2.36 1.83 -1.89
N GLU A 73 -2.88 2.15 -0.70
CA GLU A 73 -3.99 1.42 -0.08
C GLU A 73 -5.27 1.51 -0.93
N VAL A 74 -5.66 2.73 -1.30
CA VAL A 74 -6.84 2.98 -2.13
C VAL A 74 -6.65 2.36 -3.51
N LEU A 75 -5.45 2.46 -4.08
CA LEU A 75 -5.15 1.88 -5.38
C LEU A 75 -5.27 0.36 -5.38
N LEU A 76 -4.72 -0.33 -4.37
CA LEU A 76 -4.86 -1.77 -4.22
C LEU A 76 -6.32 -2.18 -4.15
N ARG A 77 -7.17 -1.39 -3.46
CA ARG A 77 -8.61 -1.63 -3.41
C ARG A 77 -9.28 -1.43 -4.77
N ILE A 78 -8.91 -0.41 -5.54
CA ILE A 78 -9.43 -0.22 -6.91
C ILE A 78 -9.05 -1.42 -7.78
N ILE A 79 -7.81 -1.89 -7.73
CA ILE A 79 -7.31 -3.03 -8.53
C ILE A 79 -8.15 -4.29 -8.28
N GLN A 80 -8.59 -4.54 -7.03
CA GLN A 80 -9.46 -5.68 -6.72
C GLN A 80 -10.75 -5.69 -7.53
N THR A 81 -11.28 -4.52 -7.85
CA THR A 81 -12.58 -4.35 -8.52
C THR A 81 -12.50 -4.46 -10.04
N ILE A 82 -11.30 -4.45 -10.62
CA ILE A 82 -11.07 -4.57 -12.06
C ILE A 82 -11.12 -6.05 -12.47
N PRO A 83 -12.08 -6.49 -13.31
CA PRO A 83 -12.16 -7.84 -13.83
C PRO A 83 -11.18 -8.02 -15.00
N SER A 84 -9.88 -8.10 -14.71
CA SER A 84 -8.84 -8.34 -15.71
C SER A 84 -7.89 -9.47 -15.30
N GLN A 85 -7.45 -10.26 -16.28
CA GLN A 85 -6.39 -11.25 -16.11
C GLN A 85 -5.05 -10.60 -15.71
N LYS A 86 -4.81 -9.33 -16.07
CA LYS A 86 -3.62 -8.60 -15.64
C LYS A 86 -3.65 -8.18 -14.17
N ALA A 87 -4.85 -8.06 -13.60
CA ALA A 87 -5.02 -7.80 -12.18
C ALA A 87 -4.87 -9.07 -11.34
N GLU A 88 -4.96 -10.25 -11.95
CA GLU A 88 -4.94 -11.53 -11.25
C GLU A 88 -3.65 -11.80 -10.45
N PRO A 89 -2.43 -11.53 -10.98
CA PRO A 89 -1.21 -11.65 -10.18
C PRO A 89 -1.24 -10.79 -8.91
N PHE A 90 -1.78 -9.57 -8.99
CA PHE A 90 -1.94 -8.69 -7.82
C PHE A 90 -2.95 -9.23 -6.81
N LYS A 91 -4.05 -9.81 -7.29
CA LYS A 91 -5.07 -10.43 -6.43
C LYS A 91 -4.51 -11.64 -5.69
N ARG A 92 -3.77 -12.51 -6.39
CA ARG A 92 -3.07 -13.64 -5.76
C ARG A 92 -2.04 -13.19 -4.74
N TRP A 93 -1.24 -12.17 -5.08
CA TRP A 93 -0.27 -11.61 -4.14
C TRP A 93 -0.95 -11.05 -2.89
N LEU A 94 -2.07 -10.30 -3.03
CA LEU A 94 -2.82 -9.80 -1.89
C LEU A 94 -3.47 -10.92 -1.06
N ALA A 95 -3.97 -11.98 -1.70
CA ALA A 95 -4.49 -13.15 -1.00
C ALA A 95 -3.39 -13.85 -0.20
N GLN A 96 -2.21 -14.02 -0.80
CA GLN A 96 -1.04 -14.59 -0.12
C GLN A 96 -0.63 -13.72 1.07
N VAL A 97 -0.40 -12.42 0.88
CA VAL A 97 -0.01 -11.51 1.97
C VAL A 97 -1.08 -11.48 3.07
N GLY A 98 -2.36 -11.47 2.70
CA GLY A 98 -3.47 -11.52 3.66
C GLY A 98 -3.46 -12.80 4.49
N TYR A 99 -3.28 -13.96 3.85
CA TYR A 99 -3.17 -15.24 4.55
C TYR A 99 -1.94 -15.29 5.46
N GLU A 100 -0.79 -14.84 4.95
CA GLU A 100 0.45 -14.71 5.69
C GLU A 100 0.34 -13.81 6.94
N ARG A 101 -0.52 -12.79 6.93
CA ARG A 101 -0.83 -11.96 8.11
C ARG A 101 -1.67 -12.72 9.13
N LEU A 102 -2.62 -13.55 8.69
CA LEU A 102 -3.42 -14.37 9.60
C LEU A 102 -2.53 -15.41 10.31
N GLU A 103 -1.62 -16.05 9.58
CA GLU A 103 -0.65 -16.98 10.18
C GLU A 103 0.27 -16.29 11.19
N GLU A 104 0.71 -15.06 10.93
CA GLU A 104 1.50 -14.27 11.89
C GLU A 104 0.70 -13.92 13.17
N ILE A 105 -0.60 -13.71 13.07
CA ILE A 105 -1.46 -13.43 14.23
C ILE A 105 -1.59 -14.69 15.09
N GLU A 106 -1.72 -15.86 14.46
CA GLU A 106 -1.78 -17.15 15.16
C GLU A 106 -0.42 -17.56 15.75
N ASN A 107 0.66 -17.29 15.02
CA ASN A 107 2.04 -17.56 15.45
C ASN A 107 2.95 -16.34 15.21
N PRO A 108 3.10 -15.46 16.22
CA PRO A 108 3.93 -14.26 16.13
C PRO A 108 5.41 -14.51 15.81
N GLU A 109 5.94 -15.72 16.05
CA GLU A 109 7.33 -16.05 15.71
C GLU A 109 7.58 -16.02 14.19
N LEU A 110 6.55 -16.31 13.38
CA LEU A 110 6.61 -16.23 11.92
C LEU A 110 6.90 -14.80 11.44
N ALA A 111 6.36 -13.79 12.11
CA ALA A 111 6.63 -12.40 11.78
C ALA A 111 8.13 -12.07 11.99
N THR A 112 8.70 -12.56 13.09
CA THR A 112 10.12 -12.39 13.41
C THR A 112 11.01 -13.08 12.39
N GLN A 113 10.66 -14.31 11.97
CA GLN A 113 11.39 -15.03 10.93
C GLN A 113 11.33 -14.28 9.59
N ARG A 114 10.14 -13.82 9.18
CA ARG A 114 9.95 -13.07 7.94
C ARG A 114 10.75 -11.76 7.91
N ILE A 115 10.87 -11.06 9.04
CA ILE A 115 11.73 -9.87 9.16
C ILE A 115 13.20 -10.24 8.90
N ARG A 116 13.70 -11.34 9.48
CA ARG A 116 15.08 -11.80 9.24
C ARG A 116 15.30 -12.14 7.77
N GLU A 117 14.40 -12.89 7.15
CA GLU A 117 14.46 -13.24 5.72
C GLU A 117 14.42 -11.98 4.84
N THR A 118 13.60 -10.99 5.19
CA THR A 118 13.53 -9.70 4.49
C THR A 118 14.87 -8.97 4.52
N TYR A 119 15.57 -8.96 5.65
CA TYR A 119 16.90 -8.37 5.73
C TYR A 119 17.93 -9.16 4.93
N LYS A 120 17.87 -10.50 4.95
CA LYS A 120 18.75 -11.34 4.11
C LYS A 120 18.56 -11.04 2.62
N MET A 121 17.31 -10.93 2.16
CA MET A 121 16.99 -10.57 0.77
C MET A 121 17.48 -9.16 0.39
N LYS A 122 17.54 -8.23 1.35
CA LYS A 122 18.14 -6.90 1.16
C LYS A 122 19.68 -6.91 1.17
N GLY A 123 20.31 -8.06 1.40
CA GLY A 123 21.77 -8.22 1.37
C GLY A 123 22.48 -7.94 2.70
N TYR A 124 21.76 -7.87 3.82
CA TYR A 124 22.39 -7.70 5.13
C TYR A 124 23.00 -9.03 5.62
N SER A 125 24.13 -8.96 6.33
CA SER A 125 24.80 -10.14 6.91
C SER A 125 24.05 -10.67 8.12
N ASP A 126 24.19 -11.98 8.41
CA ASP A 126 23.53 -12.61 9.56
C ASP A 126 23.92 -11.94 10.89
N ASP A 127 25.19 -11.58 11.09
CA ASP A 127 25.65 -10.85 12.29
C ASP A 127 24.98 -9.47 12.43
N TRP A 128 24.81 -8.74 11.32
CA TRP A 128 24.10 -7.47 11.34
C TRP A 128 22.62 -7.65 11.70
N ILE A 129 21.98 -8.68 11.14
CA ILE A 129 20.57 -9.00 11.37
C ILE A 129 20.35 -9.37 12.85
N GLU A 130 21.19 -10.23 13.41
CA GLU A 130 21.10 -10.61 14.83
C GLU A 130 21.25 -9.41 15.76
N LYS A 131 22.26 -8.56 15.51
CA LYS A 131 22.46 -7.32 16.26
C LYS A 131 21.24 -6.39 16.15
N ARG A 132 20.67 -6.26 14.95
CA ARG A 132 19.48 -5.43 14.72
C ARG A 132 18.27 -5.95 15.48
N MET A 133 18.02 -7.27 15.45
CA MET A 133 16.89 -7.89 16.14
C MET A 133 17.02 -7.74 17.67
N ARG A 134 18.21 -7.97 18.23
CA ARG A 134 18.47 -7.73 19.67
C ARG A 134 18.26 -6.26 20.04
N GLY A 135 18.76 -5.34 19.21
CA GLY A 135 18.61 -3.90 19.43
C GLY A 135 17.19 -3.35 19.22
N ILE A 136 16.26 -4.14 18.68
CA ILE A 136 14.82 -3.82 18.68
C ILE A 136 14.22 -4.23 20.02
N ALA A 137 14.46 -5.48 20.47
CA ALA A 137 13.96 -5.98 21.75
C ALA A 137 14.35 -5.10 22.95
N VAL A 138 15.63 -4.70 23.04
CA VAL A 138 16.10 -3.80 24.11
C VAL A 138 15.41 -2.43 24.07
N ARG A 139 15.07 -1.92 22.88
CA ARG A 139 14.39 -0.63 22.75
C ARG A 139 12.93 -0.72 23.17
N ASP A 140 12.27 -1.83 22.85
CA ASP A 140 10.87 -2.05 23.23
C ASP A 140 10.75 -2.16 24.75
N GLU A 141 11.64 -2.90 25.43
CA GLU A 141 11.70 -2.96 26.90
C GLU A 141 11.84 -1.56 27.54
N LEU A 142 12.79 -0.75 27.06
CA LEU A 142 13.01 0.62 27.55
C LEU A 142 11.80 1.54 27.30
N THR A 143 11.06 1.31 26.22
CA THR A 143 9.89 2.12 25.85
C THR A 143 8.68 1.77 26.75
N ASP A 144 8.52 0.49 27.07
CA ASP A 144 7.49 0.02 28.00
C ASP A 144 7.76 0.49 29.43
N GLU A 145 9.01 0.43 29.89
CA GLU A 145 9.42 1.02 31.17
C GLU A 145 9.10 2.53 31.25
N THR A 146 9.38 3.27 30.18
CA THR A 146 9.14 4.72 30.12
C THR A 146 7.65 5.05 30.15
N LYS A 147 6.80 4.27 29.44
CA LYS A 147 5.34 4.42 29.50
C LYS A 147 4.80 4.12 30.89
N HIS A 148 5.25 3.03 31.51
CA HIS A 148 4.81 2.63 32.84
C HIS A 148 5.15 3.69 33.90
N ILE A 149 6.36 4.28 33.82
CA ILE A 149 6.76 5.40 34.69
C ILE A 149 5.90 6.64 34.44
N SER A 150 5.57 6.95 33.18
CA SER A 150 4.69 8.08 32.84
C SER A 150 3.27 7.90 33.37
N GLU A 151 2.75 6.69 33.42
CA GLU A 151 1.43 6.36 33.97
C GLU A 151 1.41 6.37 35.52
N LEU A 152 2.55 6.10 36.17
CA LEU A 152 2.70 6.16 37.63
C LEU A 152 2.93 7.59 38.16
N LEU A 153 3.31 8.53 37.29
CA LEU A 153 3.61 9.93 37.64
C LEU A 153 2.51 10.93 37.23
N CYS A 154 1.35 10.45 36.77
CA CYS A 154 0.15 11.23 36.44
C CYS A 154 -1.05 10.72 37.26
#